data_AF-A0A9Q1KS88-F1
#
_entry.id   AF-A0A9Q1KS88-F1
#
_cell.length_a   1.000
_cell.length_b   1.000
_cell.length_c   1.000
_cell.angle_alpha   90.00
_cell.angle_beta   90.00
_cell.angle_gamma   90.00
#
_symmetry.space_group_name_H-M   'P 1'
#
loop_
_entity.id
_entity.type
_entity.pdbx_description
1 polymer ?
#
loop_
_entity_poly.entity_id
_entity_poly.type
_entity_poly.pdbx_seq_one_letter_code
_entity_poly.pdbx_strand_id
1 'polypeptide(L)'
;MAYLGPKPTKPTSKIETNYYFFVSNLTAMSSKGVLVFDPSMVQTQPTLPKEFIWVGAKEGFMNSTENSNDGDHELNEPLVDLEGFFKGDEEGTKRAAELINKACVTHGFFQVMNHRVNPGLIRAAHDQLEGLFKLPLEKKLRVQRKAGDLWGYSGAHTDRFSKELPWKETFSFGYHFLDGRSIGSDRPIVVDYFKSTLGGEFKYAGWVYQRYCEAMKKLSLVIFELLAISLGAQCNGRYKSCLHRAVVNKERERRSLAFFVSPREDKVVRPPQDLFDRDEGDHDQGTRRYPDFKWTHLLEFTQKHHRADFTTLQCFFQWLPSSNLV
;
A
#
# COMPACT_ATOMS: atom_id res chain seq x y z
N MET A 1 5.57 -6.90 2.22
CA MET A 1 4.85 -5.83 2.96
C MET A 1 5.11 -6.03 4.44
N ALA A 2 5.60 -4.99 5.13
CA ALA A 2 5.84 -5.02 6.58
C ALA A 2 4.69 -4.30 7.30
N TYR A 3 4.08 -4.95 8.30
CA TYR A 3 3.00 -4.37 9.10
C TYR A 3 3.50 -3.92 10.47
N LEU A 4 3.10 -2.71 10.87
CA LEU A 4 3.35 -2.13 12.19
C LEU A 4 2.03 -2.06 12.95
N GLY A 5 1.76 -3.07 13.76
CA GLY A 5 0.59 -3.07 14.62
C GLY A 5 0.66 -4.18 15.66
N PRO A 6 -0.13 -4.08 16.73
CA PRO A 6 -0.26 -5.16 17.70
C PRO A 6 -0.86 -6.40 17.02
N LYS A 7 -0.41 -7.59 17.40
CA LYS A 7 -1.08 -8.85 17.03
C LYS A 7 -2.55 -8.76 17.46
N PRO A 8 -3.54 -8.98 16.58
CA PRO A 8 -4.95 -8.93 16.98
C PRO A 8 -5.21 -9.94 18.11
N THR A 9 -5.87 -9.50 19.19
CA THR A 9 -6.04 -10.28 20.42
C THR A 9 -7.25 -11.22 20.43
N LYS A 10 -8.11 -11.19 19.39
CA LYS A 10 -9.25 -12.11 19.19
C LYS A 10 -9.58 -12.26 17.70
N PRO A 11 -10.10 -13.42 17.28
CA PRO A 11 -10.46 -13.68 15.87
C PRO A 11 -11.69 -12.85 15.51
N THR A 12 -11.59 -12.01 14.49
CA THR A 12 -12.76 -11.37 13.86
C THR A 12 -12.81 -11.78 12.40
N SER A 13 -13.30 -12.99 12.14
CA SER A 13 -13.76 -13.43 10.82
C SER A 13 -15.14 -14.08 10.95
N LYS A 14 -16.19 -13.26 11.03
CA LYS A 14 -17.52 -13.68 10.59
C LYS A 14 -18.26 -12.49 10.00
N ILE A 15 -18.52 -12.54 8.70
CA ILE A 15 -19.71 -11.93 8.11
C ILE A 15 -20.32 -13.02 7.23
N GLU A 16 -21.30 -13.71 7.79
CA GLU A 16 -22.25 -14.55 7.05
C GLU A 16 -23.04 -13.64 6.09
N THR A 17 -23.10 -14.03 4.82
CA THR A 17 -23.86 -13.33 3.80
C THR A 17 -25.21 -14.01 3.65
N ASN A 18 -26.28 -13.34 4.07
CA ASN A 18 -27.63 -13.58 3.56
C ASN A 18 -28.08 -12.30 2.86
N TYR A 19 -28.25 -12.39 1.53
CA TYR A 19 -28.70 -11.27 0.69
C TYR A 19 -30.23 -11.28 0.60
N TYR A 20 -30.86 -10.12 0.82
CA TYR A 20 -32.17 -9.80 0.24
C TYR A 20 -32.27 -8.31 -0.16
N PHE A 21 -33.19 -8.09 -1.09
CA PHE A 21 -33.31 -7.14 -2.21
C PHE A 21 -33.49 -5.60 -1.98
N PHE A 22 -33.25 -4.86 -3.08
CA PHE A 22 -34.12 -3.88 -3.81
C PHE A 22 -33.50 -2.51 -4.14
N VAL A 23 -33.71 -2.08 -5.38
CA VAL A 23 -33.02 -0.98 -6.09
C VAL A 23 -33.68 0.37 -5.80
N SER A 24 -32.88 1.40 -5.47
CA SER A 24 -33.09 2.76 -6.00
C SER A 24 -31.82 3.63 -5.86
N ASN A 25 -31.68 4.56 -6.82
CA ASN A 25 -30.50 5.34 -7.18
C ASN A 25 -29.91 6.19 -6.04
N LEU A 26 -28.57 6.29 -5.96
CA LEU A 26 -27.88 7.43 -5.34
C LEU A 26 -26.63 7.84 -6.11
N THR A 27 -26.68 9.04 -6.68
CA THR A 27 -25.56 9.76 -7.27
C THR A 27 -25.71 11.21 -6.85
N ALA A 28 -24.84 11.73 -5.99
CA ALA A 28 -24.69 13.16 -5.84
C ALA A 28 -23.79 13.64 -6.99
N MET A 29 -24.42 14.10 -8.08
CA MET A 29 -23.67 14.82 -9.10
C MET A 29 -23.26 16.17 -8.54
N SER A 30 -21.96 16.47 -8.56
CA SER A 30 -21.50 17.85 -8.48
C SER A 30 -22.19 18.68 -9.57
N SER A 31 -22.34 19.99 -9.37
CA SER A 31 -22.87 20.95 -10.37
C SER A 31 -22.12 20.94 -11.72
N LYS A 32 -20.99 20.21 -11.80
CA LYS A 32 -20.18 20.00 -13.00
C LYS A 32 -20.23 18.57 -13.58
N GLY A 33 -21.15 17.71 -13.14
CA GLY A 33 -21.31 16.33 -13.66
C GLY A 33 -20.23 15.33 -13.21
N VAL A 34 -19.45 15.66 -12.17
CA VAL A 34 -18.42 14.78 -11.60
C VAL A 34 -19.01 13.95 -10.45
N LEU A 35 -18.70 12.65 -10.43
CA LEU A 35 -19.12 11.69 -9.40
C LEU A 35 -18.35 11.97 -8.11
N VAL A 36 -19.04 12.50 -7.09
CA VAL A 36 -18.43 12.83 -5.79
C VAL A 36 -18.82 11.77 -4.77
N PHE A 37 -17.81 11.13 -4.17
CA PHE A 37 -18.01 10.25 -3.03
C PHE A 37 -18.22 11.09 -1.76
N ASP A 38 -19.42 11.05 -1.20
CA ASP A 38 -19.73 11.59 0.11
C ASP A 38 -19.95 10.42 1.10
N PRO A 39 -18.98 10.14 1.99
CA PRO A 39 -19.10 9.06 2.97
C PRO A 39 -20.35 9.17 3.84
N SER A 40 -20.79 10.39 4.16
CA SER A 40 -21.95 10.62 5.04
C SER A 40 -23.26 10.18 4.39
N MET A 41 -23.38 10.35 3.07
CA MET A 41 -24.55 9.95 2.33
C MET A 41 -24.64 8.44 2.10
N VAL A 42 -23.52 7.71 2.09
CA VAL A 42 -23.52 6.26 1.80
C VAL A 42 -23.73 5.42 3.06
N GLN A 43 -23.37 5.93 4.24
CA GLN A 43 -23.63 5.26 5.52
C GLN A 43 -25.11 5.20 5.90
N THR A 44 -25.93 6.13 5.40
CA THR A 44 -27.35 6.24 5.73
C THR A 44 -28.27 5.53 4.74
N GLN A 45 -27.73 4.86 3.72
CA GLN A 45 -28.55 4.21 2.69
C GLN A 45 -28.96 2.80 3.11
N PRO A 46 -30.20 2.39 2.77
CA PRO A 46 -30.65 1.03 3.04
C PRO A 46 -29.93 0.00 2.16
N THR A 47 -29.35 0.42 1.03
CA THR A 47 -28.70 -0.48 0.06
C THR A 47 -27.38 0.08 -0.47
N LEU A 48 -26.50 -0.83 -0.92
CA LEU A 48 -25.22 -0.48 -1.50
C LEU A 48 -25.41 0.02 -2.95
N PRO A 49 -24.88 1.19 -3.33
CA PRO A 49 -24.95 1.64 -4.72
C PRO A 49 -24.23 0.67 -5.66
N LYS A 50 -24.74 0.51 -6.88
CA LYS A 50 -24.25 -0.47 -7.87
C LYS A 50 -22.77 -0.25 -8.24
N GLU A 51 -22.29 0.99 -8.17
CA GLU A 51 -20.91 1.36 -8.44
C GLU A 51 -19.94 0.74 -7.44
N PHE A 52 -20.39 0.40 -6.23
CA PHE A 52 -19.61 -0.26 -5.18
C PHE A 52 -19.77 -1.79 -5.19
N ILE A 53 -20.53 -2.36 -6.12
CA ILE A 53 -20.67 -3.81 -6.28
C ILE A 53 -19.53 -4.33 -7.15
N TRP A 54 -18.80 -5.33 -6.65
CA TRP A 54 -17.69 -5.98 -7.35
C TRP A 54 -18.17 -7.30 -7.95
N VAL A 55 -18.41 -7.33 -9.27
CA VAL A 55 -19.12 -8.43 -9.94
C VAL A 55 -18.20 -9.63 -10.20
N GLY A 56 -16.90 -9.40 -10.38
CA GLY A 56 -15.88 -10.45 -10.62
C GLY A 56 -15.25 -11.06 -9.36
N ALA A 57 -15.59 -10.60 -8.15
CA ALA A 57 -14.98 -11.12 -6.92
C ALA A 57 -15.44 -12.54 -6.55
N LYS A 58 -16.45 -13.09 -7.25
CA LYS A 58 -17.07 -14.38 -6.94
C LYS A 58 -16.38 -15.59 -7.57
N GLU A 59 -15.64 -15.47 -8.68
CA GLU A 59 -15.20 -16.67 -9.42
C GLU A 59 -13.84 -17.27 -9.00
N GLY A 60 -13.05 -16.59 -8.16
CA GLY A 60 -11.77 -17.12 -7.68
C GLY A 60 -11.51 -16.99 -6.18
N PHE A 61 -12.36 -16.28 -5.43
CA PHE A 61 -12.11 -15.95 -4.02
C PHE A 61 -13.20 -16.42 -3.06
N MET A 62 -14.32 -16.97 -3.56
CA MET A 62 -15.46 -17.40 -2.72
C MET A 62 -15.85 -18.88 -2.88
N ASN A 63 -15.28 -19.63 -3.83
CA ASN A 63 -15.62 -21.04 -4.04
C ASN A 63 -14.87 -22.03 -3.14
N SER A 64 -14.07 -21.57 -2.17
CA SER A 64 -13.43 -22.46 -1.18
C SER A 64 -14.30 -22.76 0.04
N THR A 65 -15.53 -22.23 0.13
CA THR A 65 -16.40 -22.48 1.29
C THR A 65 -17.43 -23.59 1.11
N GLU A 66 -17.51 -24.26 -0.05
CA GLU A 66 -18.53 -25.31 -0.23
C GLU A 66 -17.99 -26.70 -0.62
N ASN A 67 -16.69 -26.91 -0.89
CA ASN A 67 -16.19 -28.27 -1.18
C ASN A 67 -14.70 -28.55 -0.89
N SER A 68 -14.03 -27.75 -0.08
CA SER A 68 -12.69 -28.08 0.42
C SER A 68 -12.71 -28.27 1.93
N ASN A 69 -12.21 -29.42 2.39
CA ASN A 69 -11.78 -29.65 3.79
C ASN A 69 -10.62 -28.73 4.23
N ASP A 70 -10.30 -27.68 3.46
CA ASP A 70 -9.37 -26.62 3.87
C ASP A 70 -10.13 -25.67 4.77
N GLY A 71 -9.89 -25.82 6.07
CA GLY A 71 -10.28 -24.82 7.04
C GLY A 71 -9.75 -23.43 6.65
N ASP A 72 -10.48 -22.44 7.14
CA ASP A 72 -10.19 -21.02 7.21
C ASP A 72 -8.79 -20.74 7.82
N HIS A 73 -7.71 -21.07 7.11
CA HIS A 73 -6.35 -20.96 7.61
C HIS A 73 -5.91 -19.50 7.56
N GLU A 74 -6.03 -18.81 8.70
CA GLU A 74 -5.41 -17.51 8.95
C GLU A 74 -3.94 -17.53 8.50
N LEU A 75 -3.52 -16.49 7.77
CA LEU A 75 -2.12 -16.38 7.35
C LEU A 75 -1.25 -16.42 8.61
N ASN A 76 -0.33 -17.37 8.70
CA ASN A 76 0.63 -17.42 9.80
C ASN A 76 1.84 -16.56 9.44
N GLU A 77 1.70 -15.23 9.45
CA GLU A 77 2.83 -14.36 9.16
C GLU A 77 3.83 -14.31 10.33
N PRO A 78 5.14 -14.28 10.05
CA PRO A 78 6.14 -14.20 11.10
C PRO A 78 6.16 -12.81 11.74
N LEU A 79 6.41 -12.80 13.05
CA LEU A 79 6.72 -11.61 13.82
C LEU A 79 8.24 -11.48 13.94
N VAL A 80 8.80 -10.46 13.28
CA VAL A 80 10.24 -10.22 13.19
C VAL A 80 10.66 -9.24 14.27
N ASP A 81 11.50 -9.68 15.21
CA ASP A 81 12.09 -8.80 16.22
C ASP A 81 13.32 -8.08 15.66
N LEU A 82 13.30 -6.74 15.70
CA LEU A 82 14.39 -5.91 15.22
C LEU A 82 15.39 -5.52 16.33
N GLU A 83 15.14 -5.88 17.59
CA GLU A 83 15.97 -5.50 18.73
C GLU A 83 17.41 -6.00 18.61
N GLY A 84 17.61 -7.24 18.14
CA GLY A 84 18.93 -7.83 17.91
C GLY A 84 19.74 -7.04 16.90
N PHE A 85 19.16 -6.76 15.73
CA PHE A 85 19.76 -5.90 14.69
C PHE A 85 20.21 -4.56 15.27
N PHE A 86 19.33 -3.95 16.04
CA PHE A 86 19.53 -2.63 16.62
C PHE A 86 20.56 -2.56 17.76
N LYS A 87 20.95 -3.70 18.32
CA LYS A 87 22.00 -3.84 19.33
C LYS A 87 23.34 -4.32 18.73
N GLY A 88 23.38 -4.61 17.43
CA GLY A 88 24.55 -5.25 16.80
C GLY A 88 24.71 -6.72 17.19
N ASP A 89 23.64 -7.40 17.61
CA ASP A 89 23.64 -8.85 17.85
C ASP A 89 23.57 -9.58 16.50
N GLU A 90 24.66 -10.26 16.14
CA GLU A 90 24.78 -11.01 14.88
C GLU A 90 23.75 -12.14 14.78
N GLU A 91 23.53 -12.88 15.86
CA GLU A 91 22.59 -14.00 15.89
C GLU A 91 21.14 -13.50 15.80
N GLY A 92 20.82 -12.41 16.50
CA GLY A 92 19.54 -11.73 16.38
C GLY A 92 19.27 -11.19 14.97
N THR A 93 20.30 -10.61 14.34
CA THR A 93 20.24 -10.11 12.96
C THR A 93 19.97 -11.25 11.97
N LYS A 94 20.71 -12.36 12.11
CA LYS A 94 20.56 -13.54 11.26
C LYS A 94 19.16 -14.13 11.37
N ARG A 95 18.63 -14.31 12.59
CA ARG A 95 17.26 -14.78 12.82
C ARG A 95 16.20 -13.88 12.16
N ALA A 96 16.36 -12.56 12.28
CA ALA A 96 15.44 -11.61 11.65
C ALA A 96 15.46 -11.72 10.12
N ALA A 97 16.65 -11.83 9.52
CA ALA A 97 16.83 -12.01 8.08
C ALA A 97 16.21 -13.34 7.59
N GLU A 98 16.41 -14.46 8.31
CA GLU A 98 15.83 -15.76 7.97
C GLU A 98 14.28 -15.73 7.97
N LEU A 99 13.67 -15.08 8.97
CA LEU A 99 12.21 -14.92 9.03
C LEU A 99 11.68 -14.08 7.87
N ILE A 100 12.38 -12.99 7.53
CA ILE A 100 12.03 -12.14 6.39
C ILE A 100 12.16 -12.92 5.08
N ASN A 101 13.24 -13.69 4.88
CA ASN A 101 13.40 -14.54 3.69
C ASN A 101 12.21 -15.50 3.57
N LYS A 102 11.93 -16.24 4.66
CA LYS A 102 10.83 -17.21 4.69
C LYS A 102 9.51 -16.56 4.34
N ALA A 103 9.18 -15.42 4.94
CA ALA A 103 7.98 -14.66 4.61
C ALA A 103 7.96 -14.28 3.13
N CYS A 104 9.02 -13.65 2.62
CA CYS A 104 9.10 -13.14 1.26
C CYS A 104 9.02 -14.23 0.19
N VAL A 105 9.58 -15.42 0.42
CA VAL A 105 9.50 -16.54 -0.54
C VAL A 105 8.15 -17.25 -0.50
N THR A 106 7.49 -17.29 0.67
CA THR A 106 6.24 -18.05 0.83
C THR A 106 5.00 -17.24 0.46
N HIS A 107 4.84 -16.06 1.04
CA HIS A 107 3.64 -15.23 0.88
C HIS A 107 3.90 -13.73 0.69
N GLY A 108 4.99 -13.17 1.18
CA GLY A 108 5.36 -11.75 0.96
C GLY A 108 4.96 -10.79 2.09
N PHE A 109 4.56 -11.30 3.26
CA PHE A 109 4.01 -10.49 4.35
C PHE A 109 4.69 -10.83 5.69
N PHE A 110 4.95 -9.85 6.55
CA PHE A 110 5.47 -10.08 7.90
C PHE A 110 5.16 -8.90 8.82
N GLN A 111 5.12 -9.15 10.12
CA GLN A 111 5.03 -8.12 11.15
C GLN A 111 6.42 -7.81 11.69
N VAL A 112 6.64 -6.59 12.18
CA VAL A 112 7.89 -6.25 12.89
C VAL A 112 7.59 -5.69 14.28
N MET A 113 8.43 -6.03 15.25
CA MET A 113 8.40 -5.48 16.61
C MET A 113 9.75 -4.88 16.99
N ASN A 114 9.78 -4.11 18.09
CA ASN A 114 10.98 -3.37 18.53
C ASN A 114 11.58 -2.49 17.43
N HIS A 115 10.71 -1.94 16.59
CA HIS A 115 11.06 -1.19 15.37
C HIS A 115 11.55 0.26 15.61
N ARG A 116 11.72 0.67 16.88
CA ARG A 116 12.19 2.00 17.32
C ARG A 116 11.40 3.22 16.81
N VAL A 117 10.24 3.03 16.19
CA VAL A 117 9.32 4.13 15.86
C VAL A 117 8.55 4.48 17.13
N ASN A 118 8.67 5.75 17.55
CA ASN A 118 8.07 6.22 18.80
C ASN A 118 6.53 5.99 18.79
N PRO A 119 5.97 5.25 19.76
CA PRO A 119 4.53 4.98 19.81
C PRO A 119 3.65 6.23 19.91
N GLY A 120 4.14 7.27 20.59
CA GLY A 120 3.48 8.57 20.67
C GLY A 120 3.42 9.29 19.32
N LEU A 121 4.45 9.13 18.48
CA LEU A 121 4.45 9.65 17.10
C LEU A 121 3.45 8.90 16.21
N ILE A 122 3.35 7.57 16.36
CA ILE A 122 2.35 6.76 15.66
C ILE A 122 0.94 7.21 16.06
N ARG A 123 0.69 7.37 17.36
CA ARG A 123 -0.59 7.86 17.88
C ARG A 123 -0.91 9.26 17.36
N ALA A 124 0.03 10.19 17.45
CA ALA A 124 -0.14 11.54 16.93
C ALA A 124 -0.49 11.53 15.44
N ALA A 125 0.16 10.70 14.62
CA ALA A 125 -0.17 10.57 13.20
C ALA A 125 -1.60 10.07 12.99
N HIS A 126 -2.06 9.08 13.77
CA HIS A 126 -3.45 8.63 13.74
C HIS A 126 -4.45 9.70 14.20
N ASP A 127 -4.12 10.49 15.22
CA ASP A 127 -4.97 11.58 15.69
C ASP A 127 -5.12 12.69 14.62
N GLN A 128 -4.03 13.01 13.90
CA GLN A 128 -4.08 13.95 12.78
C GLN A 128 -4.88 13.39 11.59
N LEU A 129 -4.81 12.08 11.34
CA LEU A 129 -5.60 11.39 10.31
C LEU A 129 -7.11 11.53 10.60
N GLU A 130 -7.51 11.35 11.85
CA GLU A 130 -8.90 11.52 12.27
C GLU A 130 -9.40 12.95 12.06
N GLY A 131 -8.61 13.95 12.47
CA GLY A 131 -8.95 15.36 12.27
C GLY A 131 -9.12 15.70 10.79
N LEU A 132 -8.25 15.17 9.91
CA LEU A 132 -8.31 15.41 8.47
C LEU A 132 -9.60 14.86 7.83
N PHE A 133 -9.97 13.61 8.14
CA PHE A 133 -11.14 12.98 7.51
C PHE A 133 -12.48 13.46 8.08
N LYS A 134 -12.48 14.03 9.29
CA LYS A 134 -13.62 14.74 9.89
C LYS A 134 -13.84 16.14 9.32
N LEU A 135 -12.97 16.66 8.45
CA LEU A 135 -13.20 17.94 7.80
C LEU A 135 -14.45 17.89 6.91
N PRO A 136 -15.18 19.02 6.76
CA PRO A 136 -16.25 19.13 5.78
C PRO A 136 -15.78 18.70 4.39
N LEU A 137 -16.64 18.00 3.64
CA LEU A 137 -16.31 17.46 2.33
C LEU A 137 -15.75 18.54 1.38
N GLU A 138 -16.32 19.74 1.41
CA GLU A 138 -15.87 20.90 0.64
C GLU A 138 -14.39 21.25 0.89
N LYS A 139 -13.91 21.14 2.15
CA LYS A 139 -12.50 21.35 2.47
C LYS A 139 -11.62 20.22 1.94
N LYS A 140 -12.07 18.96 2.05
CA LYS A 140 -11.36 17.80 1.51
C LYS A 140 -11.25 17.87 -0.01
N LEU A 141 -12.30 18.34 -0.69
CA LEU A 141 -12.33 18.48 -2.15
C LEU A 141 -11.42 19.59 -2.70
N ARG A 142 -11.00 20.58 -1.90
CA ARG A 142 -10.01 21.59 -2.33
C ARG A 142 -8.66 21.00 -2.71
N VAL A 143 -8.34 19.85 -2.13
CA VAL A 143 -7.10 19.10 -2.37
C VAL A 143 -7.36 17.79 -3.11
N GLN A 144 -8.49 17.71 -3.84
CA GLN A 144 -8.86 16.52 -4.58
C GLN A 144 -7.81 16.18 -5.65
N ARG A 145 -7.44 14.90 -5.73
CA ARG A 145 -6.58 14.35 -6.77
C ARG A 145 -7.25 14.50 -8.13
N LYS A 146 -6.52 15.03 -9.11
CA LYS A 146 -6.92 14.94 -10.51
C LYS A 146 -6.40 13.64 -11.13
N ALA A 147 -6.95 13.27 -12.29
CA ALA A 147 -6.48 12.10 -13.02
C ALA A 147 -4.97 12.23 -13.32
N GLY A 148 -4.19 11.25 -12.85
CA GLY A 148 -2.73 11.24 -12.97
C GLY A 148 -1.97 11.84 -11.77
N ASP A 149 -2.63 12.57 -10.88
CA ASP A 149 -1.98 13.08 -9.67
C ASP A 149 -1.73 11.95 -8.66
N LEU A 150 -0.57 11.96 -8.02
CA LEU A 150 -0.21 10.98 -6.98
C LEU A 150 -0.67 11.43 -5.58
N TRP A 151 -0.85 12.73 -5.37
CA TRP A 151 -1.03 13.36 -4.07
C TRP A 151 -2.34 14.13 -3.98
N GLY A 152 -2.96 14.08 -2.81
CA GLY A 152 -4.22 14.75 -2.50
C GLY A 152 -5.28 13.79 -1.95
N TYR A 153 -6.49 14.31 -1.82
CA TYR A 153 -7.67 13.58 -1.39
C TYR A 153 -8.30 12.78 -2.55
N SER A 154 -8.68 11.54 -2.30
CA SER A 154 -9.47 10.72 -3.22
C SER A 154 -10.54 9.95 -2.44
N GLY A 155 -11.80 10.21 -2.79
CA GLY A 155 -12.96 9.46 -2.30
C GLY A 155 -13.29 8.34 -3.27
N ALA A 156 -13.33 7.10 -2.77
CA ALA A 156 -13.63 5.89 -3.51
C ALA A 156 -12.82 5.69 -4.82
N HIS A 157 -11.66 6.34 -4.95
CA HIS A 157 -10.88 6.36 -6.19
C HIS A 157 -11.70 6.76 -7.43
N THR A 158 -12.69 7.65 -7.28
CA THR A 158 -13.52 8.12 -8.41
C THR A 158 -12.73 8.95 -9.42
N ASP A 159 -11.53 9.42 -9.05
CA ASP A 159 -10.53 10.01 -9.96
C ASP A 159 -9.97 9.00 -10.97
N ARG A 160 -10.19 7.70 -10.76
CA ARG A 160 -9.63 6.61 -11.57
C ARG A 160 -10.66 5.62 -12.11
N PHE A 161 -11.78 5.43 -11.41
CA PHE A 161 -12.74 4.37 -11.73
C PHE A 161 -14.17 4.90 -11.71
N SER A 162 -15.05 4.31 -12.53
CA SER A 162 -16.48 4.59 -12.59
C SER A 162 -17.37 3.45 -12.07
N LYS A 163 -16.79 2.27 -11.82
CA LYS A 163 -17.43 1.06 -11.29
C LYS A 163 -16.45 0.27 -10.42
N GLU A 164 -16.97 -0.66 -9.63
CA GLU A 164 -16.19 -1.45 -8.67
C GLU A 164 -15.35 -0.54 -7.77
N LEU A 165 -16.02 0.48 -7.25
CA LEU A 165 -15.43 1.50 -6.41
C LEU A 165 -15.08 0.91 -5.04
N PRO A 166 -13.88 1.15 -4.50
CA PRO A 166 -13.57 0.79 -3.13
C PRO A 166 -14.35 1.66 -2.14
N TRP A 167 -14.86 1.05 -1.08
CA TRP A 167 -15.51 1.76 0.01
C TRP A 167 -14.46 2.36 0.97
N LYS A 168 -13.82 3.44 0.54
CA LYS A 168 -12.81 4.16 1.32
C LYS A 168 -12.63 5.58 0.83
N GLU A 169 -12.09 6.42 1.69
CA GLU A 169 -11.41 7.66 1.29
C GLU A 169 -9.91 7.54 1.60
N THR A 170 -9.11 8.33 0.89
CA THR A 170 -7.64 8.34 0.99
C THR A 170 -7.11 9.76 0.90
N PHE A 171 -6.02 10.04 1.60
CA PHE A 171 -5.24 11.26 1.45
C PHE A 171 -3.78 10.86 1.31
N SER A 172 -3.17 11.20 0.18
CA SER A 172 -1.79 10.82 -0.16
C SER A 172 -0.92 12.07 -0.25
N PHE A 173 0.33 11.99 0.18
CA PHE A 173 1.29 13.08 0.01
C PHE A 173 2.70 12.51 -0.19
N GLY A 174 3.51 13.25 -0.93
CA GLY A 174 4.87 12.84 -1.27
C GLY A 174 5.85 13.12 -0.15
N TYR A 175 6.80 12.20 0.03
CA TYR A 175 8.00 12.40 0.83
C TYR A 175 9.20 11.94 0.01
N HIS A 176 10.10 12.87 -0.33
CA HIS A 176 11.26 12.61 -1.16
C HIS A 176 12.54 12.72 -0.33
N PHE A 177 13.47 11.80 -0.58
CA PHE A 177 14.81 11.88 -0.05
C PHE A 177 15.69 12.65 -1.04
N LEU A 178 16.24 13.80 -0.62
CA LEU A 178 17.33 14.42 -1.36
C LEU A 178 18.61 13.64 -1.01
N ASP A 179 19.10 12.86 -1.97
CA ASP A 179 20.30 12.02 -1.86
C ASP A 179 21.52 12.83 -1.43
N GLY A 180 21.85 12.85 -0.12
CA GLY A 180 23.17 13.13 0.45
C GLY A 180 23.88 14.46 0.13
N ARG A 181 23.40 15.28 -0.82
CA ARG A 181 24.00 16.55 -1.25
C ARG A 181 23.32 17.77 -0.63
N SER A 182 22.65 17.56 0.49
CA SER A 182 22.13 18.63 1.31
C SER A 182 22.10 18.20 2.75
N ILE A 183 23.30 17.99 3.29
CA ILE A 183 23.57 18.52 4.63
C ILE A 183 23.27 20.03 4.50
N GLY A 184 22.06 20.46 4.88
CA GLY A 184 21.62 21.86 4.82
C GLY A 184 20.38 22.21 3.98
N SER A 185 19.68 21.25 3.35
CA SER A 185 18.33 21.50 2.79
C SER A 185 17.28 20.93 3.74
N ASP A 186 17.17 21.57 4.91
CA ASP A 186 16.20 21.32 5.99
C ASP A 186 14.75 21.66 5.59
N ARG A 187 14.39 21.56 4.31
CA ARG A 187 13.05 21.97 3.87
C ARG A 187 12.04 20.91 4.30
N PRO A 188 11.07 21.23 5.17
CA PRO A 188 10.12 20.25 5.66
C PRO A 188 9.00 20.05 4.63
N ILE A 189 9.30 19.31 3.55
CA ILE A 189 8.44 19.18 2.38
C ILE A 189 7.00 18.75 2.71
N VAL A 190 6.81 17.93 3.75
CA VAL A 190 5.47 17.51 4.18
C VAL A 190 4.76 18.66 4.86
N VAL A 191 5.45 19.45 5.69
CA VAL A 191 4.90 20.66 6.30
C VAL A 191 4.48 21.66 5.24
N ASP A 192 5.34 21.90 4.25
CA ASP A 192 5.07 22.81 3.14
C ASP A 192 3.87 22.33 2.31
N TYR A 193 3.77 21.03 2.03
CA TYR A 193 2.63 20.45 1.33
C TYR A 193 1.32 20.67 2.12
N PHE A 194 1.29 20.32 3.40
CA PHE A 194 0.09 20.52 4.23
C PHE A 194 -0.30 21.99 4.33
N LYS A 195 0.69 22.88 4.55
CA LYS A 195 0.46 24.33 4.64
C LYS A 195 -0.11 24.89 3.33
N SER A 196 0.46 24.51 2.19
CA SER A 196 0.06 25.05 0.88
C SER A 196 -1.28 24.49 0.39
N THR A 197 -1.62 23.26 0.75
CA THR A 197 -2.82 22.58 0.24
C THR A 197 -4.02 22.72 1.19
N LEU A 198 -3.80 22.59 2.49
CA LEU A 198 -4.87 22.58 3.50
C LEU A 198 -4.96 23.88 4.30
N GLY A 199 -3.89 24.67 4.38
CA GLY A 199 -3.85 25.94 5.10
C GLY A 199 -2.84 25.97 6.25
N GLY A 200 -2.58 27.18 6.77
CA GLY A 200 -1.58 27.43 7.82
C GLY A 200 -1.87 26.71 9.14
N GLU A 201 -3.15 26.44 9.43
CA GLU A 201 -3.62 25.70 10.59
C GLU A 201 -3.16 24.23 10.58
N PHE A 202 -2.90 23.65 9.41
CA PHE A 202 -2.42 22.27 9.26
C PHE A 202 -0.91 22.14 9.38
N LYS A 203 -0.19 23.22 9.74
CA LYS A 203 1.26 23.19 9.96
C LYS A 203 1.67 22.15 11.01
N TYR A 204 0.89 22.01 12.09
CA TYR A 204 1.15 20.99 13.11
C TYR A 204 1.02 19.57 12.56
N ALA A 205 -0.06 19.29 11.84
CA ALA A 205 -0.26 18.00 11.16
C ALA A 205 0.89 17.70 10.20
N GLY A 206 1.31 18.69 9.41
CA GLY A 206 2.47 18.59 8.53
C GLY A 206 3.76 18.20 9.26
N TRP A 207 4.01 18.74 10.46
CA TRP A 207 5.19 18.39 11.27
C TRP A 207 5.12 16.98 11.83
N VAL A 208 3.93 16.55 12.28
CA VAL A 208 3.71 15.17 12.74
C VAL A 208 4.02 14.19 11.61
N TYR A 209 3.47 14.42 10.41
CA TYR A 209 3.71 13.54 9.27
C TYR A 209 5.14 13.63 8.72
N GLN A 210 5.78 14.80 8.73
CA GLN A 210 7.20 14.95 8.40
C GLN A 210 8.06 14.03 9.27
N ARG A 211 7.88 14.10 10.60
CA ARG A 211 8.63 13.26 11.56
C ARG A 211 8.27 11.79 11.43
N TYR A 212 7.00 11.48 11.15
CA TYR A 212 6.56 10.10 10.90
C TYR A 212 7.24 9.52 9.66
N CYS A 213 7.29 10.26 8.55
CA CYS A 213 7.99 9.86 7.33
C CYS A 213 9.50 9.65 7.57
N GLU A 214 10.14 10.53 8.34
CA GLU A 214 11.56 10.38 8.71
C GLU A 214 11.81 9.11 9.54
N ALA A 215 10.94 8.80 10.51
CA ALA A 215 11.03 7.58 11.31
C ALA A 215 10.77 6.32 10.47
N MET A 216 9.73 6.35 9.63
CA MET A 216 9.39 5.25 8.72
C MET A 216 10.47 5.02 7.67
N LYS A 217 11.14 6.07 7.20
CA LYS A 217 12.30 5.96 6.33
C LYS A 217 13.45 5.23 7.03
N LYS A 218 13.82 5.64 8.25
CA LYS A 218 14.87 4.96 9.03
C LYS A 218 14.56 3.48 9.21
N LEU A 219 13.32 3.17 9.58
CA LEU A 219 12.87 1.77 9.69
C LEU A 219 12.90 1.03 8.35
N SER A 220 12.51 1.68 7.26
CA SER A 220 12.54 1.06 5.94
C SER A 220 13.96 0.71 5.52
N LEU A 221 14.96 1.55 5.81
CA LEU A 221 16.36 1.24 5.54
C LEU A 221 16.83 -0.01 6.29
N VAL A 222 16.42 -0.15 7.56
CA VAL A 222 16.69 -1.38 8.34
C VAL A 222 16.05 -2.60 7.70
N ILE A 223 14.78 -2.50 7.29
CA ILE A 223 14.09 -3.60 6.61
C ILE A 223 14.75 -3.92 5.27
N PHE A 224 15.22 -2.93 4.51
CA PHE A 224 15.97 -3.15 3.26
C PHE A 224 17.32 -3.82 3.50
N GLU A 225 18.02 -3.46 4.58
CA GLU A 225 19.27 -4.10 4.96
C GLU A 225 19.04 -5.56 5.34
N LEU A 226 18.01 -5.85 6.16
CA LEU A 226 17.63 -7.22 6.48
C LEU A 226 17.15 -8.00 5.25
N LEU A 227 16.42 -7.35 4.33
CA LEU A 227 16.09 -7.95 3.03
C LEU A 227 17.37 -8.27 2.27
N ALA A 228 18.33 -7.35 2.17
CA ALA A 228 19.61 -7.59 1.51
C ALA A 228 20.42 -8.74 2.13
N ILE A 229 20.50 -8.79 3.47
CA ILE A 229 21.14 -9.90 4.22
C ILE A 229 20.40 -11.21 3.92
N SER A 230 19.07 -11.20 3.98
CA SER A 230 18.23 -12.36 3.71
C SER A 230 18.30 -12.83 2.27
N LEU A 231 18.72 -11.94 1.35
CA LEU A 231 18.85 -12.20 -0.07
C LEU A 231 20.19 -12.84 -0.41
N GLY A 232 21.30 -12.47 0.24
CA GLY A 232 22.64 -12.95 -0.14
C GLY A 232 22.92 -12.89 -1.67
N ALA A 233 22.35 -11.87 -2.35
CA ALA A 233 22.24 -11.66 -3.82
C ALA A 233 20.99 -12.19 -4.59
N GLN A 234 19.90 -12.67 -3.95
CA GLN A 234 18.80 -13.41 -4.63
C GLN A 234 17.45 -12.70 -4.93
N CYS A 235 17.29 -11.77 -5.89
CA CYS A 235 15.95 -11.34 -6.36
C CYS A 235 15.70 -11.33 -7.90
N ASN A 236 15.42 -12.50 -8.51
CA ASN A 236 14.85 -12.65 -9.86
C ASN A 236 13.42 -13.25 -9.80
N GLY A 237 12.52 -12.60 -9.05
CA GLY A 237 11.13 -13.08 -8.88
C GLY A 237 10.94 -14.19 -7.83
N ARG A 238 11.96 -14.48 -7.00
CA ARG A 238 11.87 -15.39 -5.85
C ARG A 238 11.05 -14.83 -4.69
N TYR A 239 11.08 -13.50 -4.52
CA TYR A 239 10.25 -12.81 -3.54
C TYR A 239 8.87 -12.58 -4.13
N LYS A 240 7.87 -13.05 -3.40
CA LYS A 240 6.46 -12.94 -3.76
C LYS A 240 5.90 -11.62 -3.24
N SER A 241 5.10 -10.98 -4.08
CA SER A 241 4.21 -9.90 -3.67
C SER A 241 2.83 -10.50 -3.40
N CYS A 242 2.36 -10.50 -2.15
CA CYS A 242 1.00 -10.93 -1.83
C CYS A 242 -0.04 -9.95 -2.36
N LEU A 243 -1.07 -10.48 -3.02
CA LEU A 243 -2.32 -9.76 -3.15
C LEU A 243 -2.97 -9.64 -1.77
N HIS A 244 -3.42 -8.43 -1.42
CA HIS A 244 -4.11 -8.17 -0.18
C HIS A 244 -5.27 -7.20 -0.42
N ARG A 245 -6.33 -7.33 0.38
CA ARG A 245 -7.50 -6.46 0.34
C ARG A 245 -7.91 -6.03 1.74
N ALA A 246 -8.41 -4.81 1.86
CA ALA A 246 -9.09 -4.35 3.06
C ALA A 246 -10.59 -4.57 2.88
N VAL A 247 -11.19 -5.33 3.80
CA VAL A 247 -12.65 -5.53 3.86
C VAL A 247 -13.30 -4.46 4.73
N VAL A 248 -14.55 -4.12 4.41
CA VAL A 248 -15.36 -3.18 5.19
C VAL A 248 -16.37 -3.92 6.04
N ASN A 249 -16.86 -3.25 7.08
CA ASN A 249 -17.88 -3.77 7.99
C ASN A 249 -18.88 -2.65 8.31
N LYS A 250 -20.04 -3.03 8.86
CA LYS A 250 -21.13 -2.11 9.23
C LYS A 250 -21.04 -1.56 10.67
N GLU A 251 -20.08 -2.03 11.46
CA GLU A 251 -20.04 -1.78 12.91
C GLU A 251 -19.15 -0.60 13.26
N ARG A 252 -17.96 -0.53 12.65
CA ARG A 252 -16.94 0.48 12.97
C ARG A 252 -16.11 0.87 11.76
N GLU A 253 -15.78 2.15 11.71
CA GLU A 253 -14.79 2.68 10.79
C GLU A 253 -13.40 2.09 11.08
N ARG A 254 -12.67 1.77 10.01
CA ARG A 254 -11.28 1.34 10.08
C ARG A 254 -10.39 2.41 9.45
N ARG A 255 -9.34 2.80 10.17
CA ARG A 255 -8.34 3.76 9.71
C ARG A 255 -6.97 3.09 9.64
N SER A 256 -6.14 3.49 8.68
CA SER A 256 -4.79 2.94 8.52
C SER A 256 -3.87 3.97 7.90
N LEU A 257 -2.61 3.96 8.32
CA LEU A 257 -1.51 4.68 7.69
C LEU A 257 -0.67 3.69 6.88
N ALA A 258 -0.38 4.02 5.63
CA ALA A 258 0.50 3.23 4.77
C ALA A 258 1.67 4.11 4.32
N PHE A 259 2.90 3.59 4.46
CA PHE A 259 4.11 4.23 3.99
C PHE A 259 4.71 3.36 2.87
N PHE A 260 4.73 3.88 1.66
CA PHE A 260 5.26 3.19 0.50
C PHE A 260 6.69 3.64 0.23
N VAL A 261 7.62 2.69 0.15
CA VAL A 261 8.96 2.97 -0.37
C VAL A 261 9.02 2.52 -1.81
N SER A 262 9.22 3.49 -2.69
CA SER A 262 9.25 3.29 -4.14
C SER A 262 10.60 3.76 -4.68
N PRO A 263 11.10 3.16 -5.78
CA PRO A 263 12.19 3.75 -6.55
C PRO A 263 11.86 5.19 -6.95
N ARG A 264 12.90 6.00 -7.15
CA ARG A 264 12.71 7.31 -7.80
C ARG A 264 12.12 7.07 -9.20
N GLU A 265 11.27 7.99 -9.62
CA GLU A 265 10.51 7.91 -10.88
C GLU A 265 11.39 7.61 -12.10
N ASP A 266 12.55 8.26 -12.18
CA ASP A 266 13.53 8.14 -13.27
C ASP A 266 14.38 6.86 -13.21
N LYS A 267 14.25 6.06 -12.14
CA LYS A 267 15.09 4.87 -11.95
C LYS A 267 14.63 3.71 -12.82
N VAL A 268 15.62 3.12 -13.50
CA VAL A 268 15.47 1.84 -14.19
C VAL A 268 15.49 0.73 -13.15
N VAL A 269 14.40 -0.03 -13.09
CA VAL A 269 14.27 -1.26 -12.31
C VAL A 269 14.77 -2.41 -13.16
N ARG A 270 15.71 -3.19 -12.61
CA ARG A 270 16.33 -4.34 -13.27
C ARG A 270 16.61 -5.46 -12.26
N PRO A 271 16.48 -6.73 -12.63
CA PRO A 271 17.03 -7.82 -11.82
C PRO A 271 18.55 -7.63 -11.65
N PRO A 272 19.11 -7.80 -10.43
CA PRO A 272 20.56 -7.82 -10.22
C PRO A 272 21.29 -8.80 -11.15
N GLN A 273 22.48 -8.43 -11.64
CA GLN A 273 23.22 -9.27 -12.60
C GLN A 273 23.77 -10.55 -11.96
N ASP A 274 24.22 -10.46 -10.71
CA ASP A 274 24.76 -11.57 -9.89
C ASP A 274 23.77 -12.74 -9.66
N LEU A 275 22.54 -12.60 -10.15
CA LEU A 275 21.50 -13.64 -10.16
C LEU A 275 21.61 -14.63 -11.31
N PHE A 276 22.37 -14.28 -12.33
CA PHE A 276 22.49 -15.06 -13.56
C PHE A 276 23.83 -15.82 -13.62
N ASP A 277 24.75 -15.55 -12.68
CA ASP A 277 26.12 -16.07 -12.67
C ASP A 277 26.35 -17.16 -11.60
N ARG A 278 25.51 -18.22 -11.53
CA ARG A 278 25.75 -19.39 -10.62
C ARG A 278 25.92 -20.70 -11.40
N ASP A 279 26.84 -21.53 -10.89
CA ASP A 279 27.47 -22.71 -11.52
C ASP A 279 26.54 -23.73 -12.19
N GLU A 280 27.11 -24.44 -13.19
CA GLU A 280 26.54 -25.42 -14.15
C GLU A 280 25.78 -26.64 -13.56
N GLY A 281 25.47 -26.67 -12.26
CA GLY A 281 24.86 -27.81 -11.56
C GLY A 281 23.41 -27.64 -11.10
N ASP A 282 22.80 -26.45 -11.22
CA ASP A 282 21.40 -26.21 -10.84
C ASP A 282 20.50 -26.21 -12.08
N HIS A 283 19.51 -27.11 -12.14
CA HIS A 283 18.70 -27.37 -13.34
C HIS A 283 17.70 -26.24 -13.68
N ASP A 284 17.65 -25.16 -12.90
CA ASP A 284 16.89 -23.93 -13.22
C ASP A 284 17.86 -22.86 -13.75
N GLN A 285 18.33 -23.05 -15.00
CA GLN A 285 19.19 -22.08 -15.67
C GLN A 285 18.56 -20.68 -15.62
N GLY A 286 19.29 -19.75 -14.99
CA GLY A 286 18.90 -18.37 -14.68
C GLY A 286 18.46 -17.56 -15.89
N THR A 287 17.24 -17.77 -16.35
CA THR A 287 16.65 -16.96 -17.40
C THR A 287 16.07 -15.70 -16.76
N ARG A 288 16.43 -14.55 -17.31
CA ARG A 288 15.90 -13.26 -16.93
C ARG A 288 14.37 -13.27 -17.07
N ARG A 289 13.64 -13.20 -15.94
CA ARG A 289 12.17 -13.27 -15.96
C ARG A 289 11.51 -11.96 -16.35
N TYR A 290 12.15 -10.83 -16.05
CA TYR A 290 11.58 -9.50 -16.24
C TYR A 290 12.57 -8.57 -16.98
N PRO A 291 12.10 -7.83 -18.01
CA PRO A 291 12.94 -6.86 -18.73
C PRO A 291 13.23 -5.62 -17.89
N ASP A 292 14.11 -4.76 -18.40
CA ASP A 292 14.40 -3.45 -17.80
C ASP A 292 13.21 -2.53 -18.03
N PHE A 293 12.81 -1.76 -17.02
CA PHE A 293 11.77 -0.75 -17.19
C PHE A 293 12.01 0.43 -16.25
N LYS A 294 11.56 1.63 -16.63
CA LYS A 294 11.52 2.77 -15.71
C LYS A 294 10.36 2.64 -14.76
N TRP A 295 10.57 2.96 -13.48
CA TRP A 295 9.50 2.91 -12.47
C TRP A 295 8.28 3.76 -12.86
N THR A 296 8.50 4.92 -13.50
CA THR A 296 7.41 5.75 -14.05
C THR A 296 6.48 5.02 -15.00
N HIS A 297 6.99 4.10 -15.81
CA HIS A 297 6.15 3.39 -16.79
C HIS A 297 5.19 2.43 -16.09
N LEU A 298 5.67 1.70 -15.07
CA LEU A 298 4.81 0.83 -14.27
C LEU A 298 3.81 1.65 -13.44
N LEU A 299 4.25 2.79 -12.91
CA LEU A 299 3.36 3.70 -12.20
C LEU A 299 2.25 4.23 -13.12
N GLU A 300 2.60 4.69 -14.32
CA GLU A 300 1.64 5.16 -15.32
C GLU A 300 0.64 4.06 -15.71
N PHE A 301 1.15 2.87 -16.03
CA PHE A 301 0.31 1.71 -16.33
C PHE A 301 -0.70 1.43 -15.23
N THR A 302 -0.23 1.34 -13.98
CA THR A 302 -1.09 1.03 -12.83
C THR A 302 -1.97 2.20 -12.38
N GLN A 303 -1.71 3.44 -12.79
CA GLN A 303 -2.60 4.57 -12.49
C GLN A 303 -3.66 4.78 -13.57
N LYS A 304 -3.30 4.61 -14.85
CA LYS A 304 -4.14 5.03 -15.99
C LYS A 304 -4.73 3.88 -16.81
N HIS A 305 -4.07 2.73 -16.84
CA HIS A 305 -4.37 1.67 -17.82
C HIS A 305 -4.84 0.36 -17.19
N HIS A 306 -4.41 0.06 -15.96
CA HIS A 306 -4.67 -1.23 -15.31
C HIS A 306 -5.02 -1.10 -13.84
N ARG A 307 -6.04 -1.84 -13.39
CA ARG A 307 -6.34 -2.02 -11.96
C ARG A 307 -5.45 -3.15 -11.43
N ALA A 308 -4.62 -2.83 -10.44
CA ALA A 308 -3.65 -3.79 -9.90
C ALA A 308 -4.31 -5.08 -9.38
N ASP A 309 -3.71 -6.21 -9.75
CA ASP A 309 -4.16 -7.59 -9.54
C ASP A 309 -2.98 -8.58 -9.76
N PHE A 310 -3.26 -9.89 -9.80
CA PHE A 310 -2.24 -10.92 -10.01
C PHE A 310 -1.65 -10.93 -11.44
N THR A 311 -2.32 -10.33 -12.42
CA THR A 311 -1.85 -10.28 -13.81
C THR A 311 -1.03 -9.03 -14.13
N THR A 312 -0.94 -8.09 -13.19
CA THR A 312 -0.41 -6.74 -13.44
C THR A 312 0.94 -6.70 -14.10
N LEU A 313 1.92 -7.49 -13.65
CA LEU A 313 3.25 -7.50 -14.28
C LEU A 313 3.20 -8.08 -15.70
N GLN A 314 2.42 -9.14 -15.92
CA GLN A 314 2.25 -9.74 -17.24
C GLN A 314 1.60 -8.74 -18.22
N CYS A 315 0.47 -8.13 -17.83
CA CYS A 315 -0.21 -7.13 -18.64
C CYS A 315 0.66 -5.89 -18.87
N PHE A 316 1.45 -5.48 -17.87
CA PHE A 316 2.39 -4.37 -18.01
C PHE A 316 3.42 -4.64 -19.09
N PHE A 317 4.06 -5.81 -19.09
CA PHE A 317 5.08 -6.14 -20.09
C PHE A 317 4.50 -6.38 -21.49
N GLN A 318 3.21 -6.73 -21.60
CA GLN A 318 2.51 -6.74 -22.89
C GLN A 318 2.16 -5.33 -23.38
N TRP A 319 1.81 -4.42 -22.46
CA TRP A 319 1.46 -3.04 -22.78
C TRP A 319 2.69 -2.19 -23.10
N LEU A 320 3.81 -2.41 -22.41
CA LEU A 320 4.98 -1.54 -22.45
C LEU A 320 5.54 -1.32 -23.87
N PRO A 321 5.71 -2.32 -24.75
CA PRO A 321 6.18 -2.11 -26.12
C PRO A 321 5.18 -1.35 -27.00
N SER A 322 3.87 -1.45 -26.69
CA SER A 322 2.81 -0.73 -27.40
C SER A 322 2.63 0.71 -26.92
N SER A 323 3.25 1.06 -25.79
CA SER A 323 3.25 2.42 -25.26
C SER A 323 4.26 3.27 -26.02
N ASN A 324 3.95 4.53 -26.31
CA ASN A 324 4.90 5.49 -26.90
C ASN A 324 5.98 5.95 -25.88
N LEU A 325 6.27 5.15 -24.85
CA LEU A 325 7.17 5.48 -23.73
C LEU A 325 8.53 4.78 -23.81
N VAL A 326 8.70 3.83 -24.74
CA VAL A 326 9.92 3.03 -24.93
C VAL A 326 10.55 3.33 -26.28
#